data_AF-A0A1B7X882-F1
#
_entry.id   AF-A0A1B7X882-F1
#
_cell.length_a   1.000
_cell.length_b   1.000
_cell.length_c   1.000
_cell.angle_alpha   90.00
_cell.angle_beta   90.00
_cell.angle_gamma   90.00
#
_symmetry.space_group_name_H-M   'P 1'
#
loop_
_entity.id
_entity.type
_entity.pdbx_description
1 polymer ?
#
loop_
_entity_poly.entity_id
_entity_poly.type
_entity_poly.pdbx_seq_one_letter_code
_entity_poly.pdbx_strand_id
1 'polypeptide(L)'
;MNEAILYILYSPLHKAIKIGISDISGRRFASHRTKGWILIKYWHFFERDKARQVESIVLNTLRQRHGHFLDKADMPQNGYTETFDASKITRRALIRMVNKAIKES
;
A
#
# COMPACT_ATOMS: atom_id res chain seq x y z
N MET A 1 17.32 1.13 -10.44
CA MET A 1 16.08 1.49 -11.18
C MET A 1 15.54 2.77 -10.58
N ASN A 2 15.37 3.81 -11.39
CA ASN A 2 14.78 5.07 -10.94
C ASN A 2 13.25 4.97 -10.83
N GLU A 3 12.65 3.98 -11.46
CA GLU A 3 11.20 3.81 -11.53
C GLU A 3 10.65 2.98 -10.36
N ALA A 4 9.39 3.22 -10.03
CA ALA A 4 8.69 2.54 -8.95
C ALA A 4 7.19 2.39 -9.24
N ILE A 5 6.58 1.40 -8.60
CA ILE A 5 5.14 1.21 -8.59
C ILE A 5 4.64 1.43 -7.17
N LEU A 6 3.70 2.35 -6.97
CA LEU A 6 2.88 2.43 -5.76
C LEU A 6 1.65 1.55 -5.97
N TYR A 7 1.29 0.72 -5.02
CA TYR A 7 0.16 -0.20 -5.14
C TYR A 7 -0.73 -0.21 -3.89
N ILE A 8 -1.98 -0.62 -4.11
CA ILE A 8 -2.93 -1.00 -3.06
C ILE A 8 -3.24 -2.48 -3.23
N LEU A 9 -3.04 -3.26 -2.17
CA LEU A 9 -3.44 -4.65 -2.08
C LEU A 9 -4.57 -4.84 -1.08
N TYR A 10 -5.38 -5.88 -1.29
CA TYR A 10 -6.38 -6.35 -0.35
C TYR A 10 -6.12 -7.81 -0.01
N SER A 11 -6.20 -8.17 1.26
CA SER A 11 -6.20 -9.56 1.73
C SER A 11 -7.61 -9.94 2.19
N PRO A 12 -8.31 -10.85 1.48
CA PRO A 12 -9.57 -11.41 1.97
C PRO A 12 -9.40 -12.20 3.27
N LEU A 13 -8.26 -12.89 3.42
CA LEU A 13 -7.94 -13.68 4.61
C LEU A 13 -7.86 -12.82 5.86
N HIS A 14 -7.08 -11.74 5.80
CA HIS A 14 -6.87 -10.85 6.94
C HIS A 14 -7.90 -9.72 7.01
N LYS A 15 -8.79 -9.58 6.03
CA LYS A 15 -9.70 -8.42 5.88
C LYS A 15 -8.95 -7.08 5.95
N ALA A 16 -7.77 -7.04 5.35
CA ALA A 16 -6.82 -5.95 5.46
C ALA A 16 -6.49 -5.34 4.10
N ILE A 17 -6.25 -4.03 4.07
CA ILE A 17 -5.70 -3.31 2.92
C ILE A 17 -4.25 -2.96 3.22
N LYS A 18 -3.38 -3.07 2.21
CA LYS A 18 -1.98 -2.65 2.28
C LYS A 18 -1.68 -1.62 1.21
N ILE A 19 -0.95 -0.58 1.56
CA ILE A 19 -0.29 0.31 0.60
C ILE A 19 1.22 0.05 0.64
N GLY A 20 1.87 0.10 -0.51
CA GLY A 20 3.31 -0.11 -0.58
C GLY A 20 3.88 0.31 -1.93
N ILE A 21 5.18 0.57 -1.98
CA ILE A 21 5.93 0.71 -3.22
C ILE A 21 6.70 -0.57 -3.58
N SER A 22 6.97 -0.81 -4.85
CA SER A 22 7.94 -1.78 -5.32
C SER A 22 8.76 -1.23 -6.48
N ASP A 23 9.84 -1.94 -6.84
CA ASP A 23 10.37 -1.81 -8.20
C ASP A 23 9.36 -2.34 -9.23
N ILE A 24 9.64 -2.10 -10.51
CA ILE A 24 8.82 -2.55 -11.64
C ILE A 24 8.97 -4.04 -11.94
N SER A 25 9.81 -4.79 -11.20
CA SER A 25 10.05 -6.22 -11.48
C SER A 25 8.86 -7.13 -11.12
N GLY A 26 7.88 -6.60 -10.38
CA GLY A 26 6.69 -7.36 -9.95
C GLY A 26 6.96 -8.42 -8.87
N ARG A 27 8.22 -8.67 -8.49
CA ARG A 27 8.60 -9.70 -7.50
C ARG A 27 7.91 -9.52 -6.15
N ARG A 28 7.80 -8.28 -5.66
CA ARG A 28 7.12 -7.97 -4.39
C ARG A 28 5.62 -8.29 -4.47
N PHE A 29 4.97 -7.94 -5.58
CA PHE A 29 3.57 -8.29 -5.79
C PHE A 29 3.37 -9.80 -5.91
N ALA A 30 4.23 -10.51 -6.66
CA ALA A 30 4.17 -11.97 -6.78
C ALA A 30 4.26 -12.66 -5.41
N SER A 31 5.17 -12.20 -4.53
CA SER A 31 5.30 -12.72 -3.15
C SER A 31 4.06 -12.46 -2.29
N HIS A 32 3.39 -11.33 -2.45
CA HIS A 32 2.12 -11.08 -1.78
C HIS A 32 0.99 -11.93 -2.36
N ARG A 33 0.96 -12.11 -3.68
CA ARG A 33 -0.06 -12.89 -4.38
C ARG A 33 -0.07 -14.36 -3.96
N THR A 34 1.10 -14.98 -3.77
CA THR A 34 1.19 -16.36 -3.24
C THR A 34 0.60 -16.51 -1.82
N LYS A 35 0.46 -15.39 -1.11
CA LYS A 35 -0.15 -15.31 0.24
C LYS A 35 -1.61 -14.81 0.21
N GLY A 36 -2.25 -14.85 -0.96
CA GLY A 36 -3.66 -14.49 -1.11
C GLY A 36 -3.96 -12.98 -1.17
N TRP A 37 -2.95 -12.13 -1.34
CA TRP A 37 -3.18 -10.71 -1.56
C TRP A 37 -3.57 -10.42 -3.01
N ILE A 38 -4.54 -9.54 -3.19
CA ILE A 38 -5.15 -9.16 -4.47
C ILE A 38 -4.77 -7.72 -4.79
N LEU A 39 -4.29 -7.47 -6.01
CA LEU A 39 -4.03 -6.11 -6.48
C LEU A 39 -5.34 -5.37 -6.74
N ILE A 40 -5.51 -4.22 -6.10
CA ILE A 40 -6.68 -3.36 -6.28
C ILE A 40 -6.40 -2.25 -7.30
N LYS A 41 -5.25 -1.58 -7.16
CA LYS A 41 -4.80 -0.51 -8.05
C LYS A 41 -3.31 -0.29 -7.90
N TYR A 42 -2.68 0.23 -8.95
CA TYR A 42 -1.31 0.71 -8.91
C TYR A 42 -1.16 2.03 -9.68
N TRP A 43 -0.05 2.72 -9.41
CA TRP A 43 0.41 3.91 -10.11
C TRP A 43 1.89 3.74 -10.43
N HIS A 44 2.27 4.09 -11.65
CA HIS A 44 3.65 4.08 -12.10
C HIS A 44 4.31 5.44 -11.86
N PHE A 45 5.53 5.42 -11.35
CA PHE A 45 6.36 6.61 -11.14
C PHE A 45 7.70 6.42 -11.83
N PHE A 46 8.10 7.42 -12.62
CA PHE A 46 9.42 7.46 -13.23
C PHE A 46 10.53 7.82 -12.24
N GLU A 47 10.15 8.41 -11.10
CA GLU A 47 11.04 8.82 -10.01
C GLU A 47 10.61 8.13 -8.71
N ARG A 48 11.48 7.27 -8.18
CA ARG A 48 11.23 6.46 -6.99
C ARG A 48 10.99 7.30 -5.74
N ASP A 49 11.65 8.46 -5.66
CA ASP A 49 11.51 9.33 -4.49
C ASP A 49 10.15 10.03 -4.44
N LYS A 50 9.56 10.36 -5.60
CA LYS A 50 8.15 10.80 -5.67
C LYS A 50 7.20 9.72 -5.17
N ALA A 51 7.41 8.46 -5.58
CA ALA A 51 6.61 7.34 -5.09
C ALA A 51 6.71 7.18 -3.56
N ARG A 52 7.92 7.29 -2.99
CA ARG A 52 8.16 7.26 -1.53
C ARG A 52 7.49 8.41 -0.79
N GLN A 53 7.53 9.61 -1.35
CA GLN A 53 6.89 10.79 -0.76
C GLN A 53 5.37 10.60 -0.70
N VAL A 54 4.76 10.19 -1.81
CA VAL A 54 3.32 9.89 -1.88
C VAL A 54 2.94 8.77 -0.90
N GLU A 55 3.69 7.67 -0.88
CA GLU A 55 3.49 6.57 0.07
C GLU A 55 3.54 7.06 1.52
N SER A 56 4.53 7.87 1.87
CA SER A 56 4.71 8.41 3.23
C SER A 56 3.55 9.30 3.65
N ILE A 57 3.09 10.21 2.77
CA ILE A 57 1.93 11.08 3.04
C ILE A 57 0.68 10.24 3.32
N VAL A 58 0.42 9.22 2.49
CA VAL A 58 -0.75 8.36 2.63
C VAL A 58 -0.64 7.49 3.89
N LEU A 59 0.50 6.84 4.13
CA LEU A 59 0.74 6.02 5.31
C LEU A 59 0.59 6.82 6.61
N ASN A 60 1.17 8.02 6.68
CA ASN A 60 1.07 8.86 7.88
C ASN A 60 -0.38 9.28 8.13
N THR A 61 -1.10 9.68 7.08
CA THR A 61 -2.53 10.04 7.17
C THR A 61 -3.36 8.87 7.69
N LEU A 62 -3.14 7.66 7.19
CA LEU A 62 -3.88 6.48 7.60
C LEU A 62 -3.53 6.03 9.02
N ARG A 63 -2.24 6.02 9.38
CA ARG A 63 -1.77 5.67 10.72
C ARG A 63 -2.31 6.62 11.78
N GLN A 64 -2.32 7.92 11.51
CA GLN A 64 -2.90 8.91 12.43
C GLN A 64 -4.41 8.70 12.65
N ARG A 65 -5.14 8.24 11.63
CA ARG A 65 -6.60 8.06 11.71
C ARG A 65 -7.04 6.70 12.23
N HIS A 66 -6.28 5.65 11.93
CA HIS A 66 -6.74 4.27 12.08
C HIS A 66 -5.71 3.35 12.75
N GLY A 67 -4.49 3.82 13.02
CA GLY A 67 -3.38 2.95 13.41
C GLY A 67 -2.95 2.02 12.27
N HIS A 68 -2.18 0.98 12.60
CA HIS A 68 -1.97 -0.17 11.72
C HIS A 68 -2.86 -1.32 12.21
N PHE A 69 -3.15 -2.27 11.32
CA PHE A 69 -4.17 -3.30 11.61
C PHE A 69 -3.60 -4.70 11.91
N LEU A 70 -2.59 -5.13 11.15
CA LEU A 70 -1.97 -6.44 11.35
C LEU A 70 -0.71 -6.33 12.19
N ASP A 71 -0.38 -7.41 12.89
CA ASP A 71 0.85 -7.55 13.68
C ASP A 71 1.90 -8.40 12.96
N LYS A 72 3.10 -8.46 13.53
CA LYS A 72 4.19 -9.30 13.03
C LYS A 72 3.81 -10.79 12.96
N ALA A 73 2.92 -11.26 13.85
CA ALA A 73 2.43 -12.63 13.85
C ALA A 73 1.57 -12.94 12.60
N ASP A 74 0.78 -11.97 12.13
CA ASP A 74 -0.04 -12.12 10.92
C ASP A 74 0.79 -12.02 9.64
N MET A 75 1.86 -11.21 9.65
CA MET A 75 2.80 -11.05 8.54
C MET A 75 4.26 -11.24 8.97
N PRO A 76 4.73 -12.49 9.12
CA PRO A 76 6.11 -12.79 9.52
C PRO A 76 7.17 -12.21 8.57
N GLN A 77 6.80 -11.98 7.31
CA GLN A 77 7.66 -11.40 6.27
C GLN A 77 7.89 -9.88 6.35
N ASN A 78 7.51 -9.22 7.46
CA ASN A 78 7.47 -7.75 7.61
C ASN A 78 6.41 -7.05 6.74
N GLY A 79 6.25 -5.73 6.93
CA GLY A 79 5.29 -4.89 6.21
C GLY A 79 3.90 -4.80 6.84
N TYR A 80 3.74 -5.29 8.07
CA TYR A 80 2.48 -5.25 8.84
C TYR A 80 2.06 -3.83 9.23
N THR A 81 3.02 -2.93 9.48
CA THR A 81 2.77 -1.51 9.86
C THR A 81 2.20 -0.64 8.73
N GLU A 82 2.03 -1.21 7.54
CA GLU A 82 1.49 -0.56 6.33
C GLU A 82 0.11 -1.14 5.97
N THR A 83 -0.52 -1.83 6.93
CA THR A 83 -1.82 -2.48 6.76
C THR A 83 -2.90 -1.79 7.57
N PHE A 84 -4.12 -1.79 7.04
CA PHE A 84 -5.26 -1.08 7.61
C PHE A 84 -6.52 -1.95 7.49
N ASP A 85 -7.41 -1.84 8.47
CA ASP A 85 -8.70 -2.56 8.46
C ASP A 85 -9.53 -2.15 7.24
N ALA A 86 -9.88 -3.14 6.41
CA ALA A 86 -10.65 -2.90 5.18
C ALA A 86 -12.06 -2.36 5.45
N SER A 87 -12.60 -2.54 6.66
CA SER A 87 -13.90 -2.00 7.07
C SER A 87 -13.86 -0.49 7.36
N LYS A 88 -12.67 0.06 7.68
CA LYS A 88 -12.51 1.48 8.08
C LYS A 88 -12.26 2.41 6.91
N ILE A 89 -11.80 1.88 5.78
CA ILE A 89 -11.50 2.68 4.60
C ILE A 89 -12.00 2.03 3.31
N THR A 90 -12.84 2.77 2.59
CA THR A 90 -13.29 2.32 1.26
C THR A 90 -12.17 2.44 0.23
N ARG A 91 -12.11 1.49 -0.70
CA ARG A 91 -11.22 1.54 -1.88
C ARG A 91 -11.28 2.90 -2.59
N ARG A 92 -12.48 3.46 -2.78
CA ARG A 92 -12.67 4.77 -3.44
C ARG A 92 -12.03 5.90 -2.66
N ALA A 93 -12.17 5.92 -1.33
CA ALA A 93 -11.54 6.95 -0.50
C ALA A 93 -10.01 6.85 -0.54
N LEU A 94 -9.46 5.64 -0.44
CA LEU A 94 -8.01 5.42 -0.51
C LEU A 94 -7.41 5.84 -1.86
N ILE A 95 -8.07 5.47 -2.98
CA ILE A 95 -7.63 5.89 -4.32
C ILE A 95 -7.64 7.43 -4.44
N ARG A 96 -8.67 8.10 -3.91
CA ARG A 96 -8.71 9.57 -3.90
C ARG A 96 -7.60 10.18 -3.07
N MET A 97 -7.29 9.59 -1.91
CA MET A 97 -6.19 10.04 -1.06
C MET A 97 -4.84 9.93 -1.78
N VAL A 98 -4.56 8.79 -2.42
CA VAL A 98 -3.35 8.61 -3.23
C VAL A 98 -3.29 9.63 -4.37
N ASN A 99 -4.36 9.77 -5.14
CA ASN A 99 -4.41 10.74 -6.24
C ASN A 99 -4.24 12.19 -5.78
N LYS A 100 -4.72 12.53 -4.57
CA LYS A 100 -4.51 13.85 -3.98
C LYS A 100 -3.03 14.03 -3.63
N ALA A 101 -2.42 13.07 -2.93
CA ALA A 101 -1.01 13.12 -2.58
C ALA A 101 -0.09 13.23 -3.82
N ILE A 102 -0.42 12.53 -4.91
CA ILE A 102 0.29 12.64 -6.20
C ILE A 102 0.26 14.07 -6.77
N LYS A 103 -0.84 14.80 -6.60
CA LYS A 103 -0.96 16.17 -7.10
C LYS A 103 -0.22 17.19 -6.25
N GLU A 104 0.03 16.86 -4.99
CA GLU A 104 0.66 17.75 -3.99
C GLU A 104 2.17 17.47 -3.82
N SER A 105 2.70 16.41 -4.45
CA SER A 105 4.11 16.00 -4.48
C SER A 105 4.79 16.35 -5.81
#